data_AF-A0A847LEJ8-F1
#
_entry.id   AF-A0A847LEJ8-F1
#
_cell.length_a   1.000
_cell.length_b   1.000
_cell.length_c   1.000
_cell.angle_alpha   90.00
_cell.angle_beta   90.00
_cell.angle_gamma   90.00
#
_symmetry.space_group_name_H-M   'P 1'
#
loop_
_entity.id
_entity.type
_entity.pdbx_description
1 polymer ?
#
loop_
_entity_poly.entity_id
_entity_poly.type
_entity_poly.pdbx_seq_one_letter_code
_entity_poly.pdbx_strand_id
1 'polypeptide(L)'
;MRMPIRWLTVSFVCVLLAGSTALATPAADSLLDLVLTLQASRAAIQGDLPAHGPRPPLAEDALWSISARLEEAFRLLRAGADTTARRQALLERIERLPAAGRATFRSLVQDLQADETFTRTHGEDRPADPPLTGAIAENPAAGRLEKGPRPPVARADLAGERRPVLDLRPAPPRIGTIEGALHLQPVQLTFDRRLWTISGAVNLYPVRLQIDHDARTITGGLNQTAMHLGFDWSPERIVQTGAVNGAPYQATIDWRRQTLDGTANRTPLHLEFNLDQGEIKGFVNHRPVALHYDKVSGVLEGAIDLQPVRLTLINLDLFDFITHFYLFVR
;
A
#
# COMPACT_ATOMS: atom_id res chain seq x y z
N MET A 1 -7.37 4.49 -34.44
CA MET A 1 -7.77 5.79 -33.90
C MET A 1 -7.23 5.88 -32.47
N ARG A 2 -6.12 6.60 -32.24
CA ARG A 2 -5.45 6.66 -30.92
C ARG A 2 -5.87 7.95 -30.21
N MET A 3 -6.54 7.83 -29.07
CA MET A 3 -6.74 8.98 -28.18
C MET A 3 -5.41 9.36 -27.51
N PRO A 4 -5.06 10.65 -27.40
CA PRO A 4 -3.86 11.06 -26.68
C PRO A 4 -4.05 10.91 -25.17
N ILE A 5 -3.06 10.28 -24.53
CA ILE A 5 -2.93 9.94 -23.10
C ILE A 5 -3.24 11.10 -22.13
N ARG A 6 -3.16 12.36 -22.59
CA ARG A 6 -3.47 13.56 -21.79
C ARG A 6 -4.95 13.73 -21.43
N TRP A 7 -5.86 13.07 -22.16
CA TRP A 7 -7.30 13.14 -21.89
C TRP A 7 -7.78 12.13 -20.84
N LEU A 8 -7.01 11.05 -20.62
CA LEU A 8 -7.33 10.04 -19.61
C LEU A 8 -7.21 10.62 -18.19
N THR A 9 -6.23 11.49 -17.94
CA THR A 9 -5.94 12.05 -16.61
C THR A 9 -7.05 12.96 -16.11
N VAL A 10 -7.67 13.74 -17.00
CA VAL A 10 -8.78 14.67 -16.64
C VAL A 10 -10.05 13.89 -16.34
N SER A 11 -10.36 12.86 -17.15
CA SER A 11 -11.51 11.97 -16.90
C SER A 11 -11.34 11.16 -15.62
N PHE A 12 -10.11 10.73 -15.30
CA PHE A 12 -9.82 9.95 -14.09
C PHE A 12 -9.96 10.77 -12.80
N VAL A 13 -9.56 12.05 -12.82
CA VAL A 13 -9.75 12.98 -11.69
C VAL A 13 -11.24 13.26 -11.45
N CYS A 14 -12.05 13.39 -12.52
CA CYS A 14 -13.51 13.57 -12.38
C CYS A 14 -14.20 12.33 -11.80
N VAL A 15 -13.76 11.12 -12.16
CA VAL A 15 -14.31 9.84 -11.65
C VAL A 15 -13.93 9.63 -10.17
N LEU A 16 -12.70 9.98 -9.77
CA LEU A 16 -12.26 9.92 -8.37
C LEU A 16 -12.99 10.91 -7.46
N LEU A 17 -13.42 12.05 -7.98
CA LEU A 17 -14.15 13.07 -7.21
C LEU A 17 -15.65 12.76 -7.04
N ALA A 18 -16.21 11.97 -7.96
CA ALA A 18 -17.63 11.62 -7.99
C ALA A 18 -18.03 10.52 -6.99
N GLY A 19 -17.08 9.65 -6.61
CA GLY A 19 -17.32 8.54 -5.66
C GLY A 19 -17.09 8.87 -4.19
N SER A 20 -16.65 10.09 -3.86
CA SER A 20 -16.37 10.47 -2.46
C SER A 20 -17.53 11.27 -1.87
N THR A 21 -18.17 10.73 -0.83
CA THR A 21 -19.16 11.42 0.02
C THR A 21 -18.56 12.58 0.85
N ALA A 22 -17.35 13.04 0.52
CA ALA A 22 -16.55 14.05 1.23
C ALA A 22 -16.53 15.42 0.51
N LEU A 23 -17.60 15.81 -0.19
CA LEU A 23 -17.69 17.05 -0.97
C LEU A 23 -18.01 18.33 -0.16
N ALA A 24 -17.70 18.35 1.14
CA ALA A 24 -17.91 19.51 2.00
C ALA A 24 -16.60 20.04 2.62
N THR A 25 -15.55 20.13 1.81
CA THR A 25 -14.25 20.70 2.21
C THR A 25 -13.93 21.94 1.38
N PRO A 26 -13.10 22.89 1.88
CA PRO A 26 -12.62 24.04 1.11
C PRO A 26 -11.86 23.64 -0.18
N ALA A 27 -11.43 22.39 -0.29
CA ALA A 27 -10.87 21.84 -1.52
C ALA A 27 -11.89 21.66 -2.65
N ALA A 28 -13.17 21.49 -2.34
CA ALA A 28 -14.23 21.40 -3.35
C ALA A 28 -14.38 22.73 -4.12
N ASP A 29 -14.19 23.87 -3.45
CA ASP A 29 -14.23 25.19 -4.07
C ASP A 29 -13.02 25.39 -5.01
N SER A 30 -11.82 25.03 -4.56
CA SER A 30 -10.60 25.11 -5.40
C SER A 30 -10.64 24.13 -6.59
N LEU A 31 -11.26 22.96 -6.42
CA LEU A 31 -11.45 21.97 -7.48
C LEU A 31 -12.54 22.41 -8.46
N LEU A 32 -13.61 23.05 -8.00
CA LEU A 32 -14.62 23.62 -8.88
C LEU A 32 -14.04 24.78 -9.72
N ASP A 33 -13.26 25.66 -9.11
CA ASP A 33 -12.54 26.71 -9.83
C ASP A 33 -11.54 26.14 -10.84
N LEU A 34 -10.89 25.02 -10.51
CA LEU A 34 -10.01 24.30 -11.42
C LEU A 34 -10.77 23.71 -12.61
N VAL A 35 -11.90 23.04 -12.35
CA VAL A 35 -12.76 22.45 -13.39
C VAL A 35 -13.33 23.54 -14.30
N LEU A 36 -13.78 24.67 -13.73
CA LEU A 36 -14.27 25.81 -14.49
C LEU A 36 -13.16 26.46 -15.33
N THR A 37 -11.94 26.57 -14.79
CA THR A 37 -10.76 27.08 -15.52
C THR A 37 -10.36 26.15 -16.67
N LEU A 38 -10.41 24.84 -16.46
CA LEU A 38 -10.15 23.82 -17.48
C LEU A 38 -11.24 23.80 -18.55
N GLN A 39 -12.51 23.99 -18.18
CA GLN A 39 -13.62 24.10 -19.12
C GLN A 39 -13.57 25.40 -19.93
N ALA A 40 -13.22 26.52 -19.31
CA ALA A 40 -13.02 27.80 -20.01
C ALA A 40 -11.84 27.72 -20.99
N SER A 41 -10.75 27.06 -20.58
CA SER A 41 -9.60 26.80 -21.45
C SER A 41 -9.95 25.86 -22.60
N ARG A 42 -10.77 24.83 -22.34
CA ARG A 42 -11.31 23.94 -23.38
C ARG A 42 -12.22 24.68 -24.36
N ALA A 43 -13.12 25.55 -23.88
CA ALA A 43 -13.99 26.35 -24.74
C ALA A 43 -13.19 27.34 -25.59
N ALA A 44 -12.15 27.98 -25.05
CA ALA A 44 -11.24 28.85 -25.79
C ALA A 44 -10.45 28.09 -26.87
N ILE A 45 -10.02 26.85 -26.57
CA ILE A 45 -9.32 25.98 -27.54
C ILE A 45 -10.28 25.47 -28.63
N GLN A 46 -11.55 25.23 -28.30
CA GLN A 46 -12.55 24.71 -29.23
C GLN A 46 -13.24 25.80 -30.05
N GLY A 47 -13.22 27.06 -29.58
CA GLY A 47 -13.94 28.17 -30.18
C GLY A 47 -13.20 28.93 -31.28
N ASP A 48 -11.86 28.87 -31.36
CA ASP A 48 -11.10 29.82 -32.20
C ASP A 48 -9.86 29.25 -32.92
N LEU A 49 -9.80 27.94 -33.18
CA LEU A 49 -8.68 27.38 -33.96
C LEU A 49 -8.99 27.39 -35.46
N PRO A 50 -8.35 28.25 -36.28
CA PRO A 50 -8.36 28.06 -37.73
C PRO A 50 -7.73 26.70 -38.05
N ALA A 51 -8.35 25.95 -38.97
CA ALA A 51 -8.00 24.56 -39.28
C ALA A 51 -6.52 24.35 -39.67
N HIS A 52 -5.81 25.41 -40.07
CA HIS A 52 -4.40 25.38 -40.48
C HIS A 52 -3.64 26.61 -39.96
N GLY A 53 -3.09 26.52 -38.75
CA GLY A 53 -2.16 27.49 -38.17
C GLY A 53 -1.35 26.88 -37.01
N PRO A 54 -0.15 27.40 -36.69
CA PRO A 54 0.65 26.89 -35.59
C PRO A 54 -0.12 27.07 -34.28
N ARG A 55 -0.27 25.97 -33.53
CA ARG A 55 -0.96 26.00 -32.23
C ARG A 55 -0.20 26.92 -31.28
N PRO A 56 -0.86 27.85 -30.58
CA PRO A 56 -0.19 28.66 -29.59
C PRO A 56 0.35 27.74 -28.48
N PRO A 57 1.58 27.99 -27.97
CA PRO A 57 2.06 27.26 -26.81
C PRO A 57 1.11 27.53 -25.65
N LEU A 58 0.64 26.47 -24.98
CA LEU A 58 0.07 26.62 -23.65
C LEU A 58 1.15 27.27 -22.80
N ALA A 59 0.93 28.53 -22.40
CA ALA A 59 1.90 29.27 -21.60
C ALA A 59 2.26 28.43 -20.38
N GLU A 60 3.54 28.14 -20.22
CA GLU A 60 4.10 27.28 -19.18
C GLU A 60 3.61 27.73 -17.78
N ASP A 61 3.40 29.04 -17.62
CA ASP A 61 2.82 29.70 -16.45
C ASP A 61 1.41 29.19 -16.08
N ALA A 62 0.58 28.84 -17.06
CA ALA A 62 -0.76 28.32 -16.82
C ALA A 62 -0.73 26.89 -16.25
N LEU A 63 0.25 26.07 -16.67
CA LEU A 63 0.44 24.72 -16.15
C LEU A 63 1.00 24.74 -14.73
N TRP A 64 1.94 25.64 -14.44
CA TRP A 64 2.45 25.87 -13.08
C TRP A 64 1.36 26.36 -12.12
N SER A 65 0.51 27.28 -12.57
CA SER A 65 -0.65 27.76 -11.79
C SER A 65 -1.67 26.65 -11.48
N ILE A 66 -1.93 25.76 -12.44
CA ILE A 66 -2.80 24.59 -12.23
C ILE A 66 -2.21 23.63 -11.19
N SER A 67 -0.90 23.36 -11.27
CA SER A 67 -0.21 22.47 -10.31
C SER A 67 -0.24 23.02 -8.89
N ALA A 68 0.07 24.30 -8.70
CA ALA A 68 0.06 24.94 -7.38
C ALA A 68 -1.34 24.95 -6.74
N ARG A 69 -2.40 25.14 -7.56
CA ARG A 69 -3.79 25.09 -7.09
C ARG A 69 -4.24 23.68 -6.71
N LEU A 70 -3.74 22.65 -7.39
CA LEU A 70 -3.99 21.26 -7.03
C LEU A 70 -3.35 20.89 -5.69
N GLU A 71 -2.11 21.30 -5.45
CA GLU A 71 -1.42 21.05 -4.18
C GLU A 71 -2.13 21.70 -2.98
N GLU A 72 -2.60 22.94 -3.14
CA GLU A 72 -3.35 23.63 -2.09
C GLU A 72 -4.71 22.96 -1.81
N ALA A 73 -5.41 22.49 -2.85
CA ALA A 73 -6.64 21.72 -2.68
C ALA A 73 -6.40 20.41 -1.89
N PHE A 74 -5.30 19.70 -2.17
CA PHE A 74 -4.93 18.50 -1.41
C PHE A 74 -4.54 18.81 0.03
N ARG A 75 -3.86 19.94 0.29
CA ARG A 75 -3.53 20.39 1.64
C ARG A 75 -4.78 20.67 2.47
N LEU A 76 -5.78 21.30 1.86
CA LEU A 76 -7.06 21.64 2.48
C LEU A 76 -7.96 20.43 2.73
N LEU A 77 -7.92 19.40 1.87
CA LEU A 77 -8.60 18.11 2.10
C LEU A 77 -8.14 17.43 3.39
N ARG A 78 -6.88 17.63 3.78
CA ARG A 78 -6.29 17.00 4.98
C ARG A 78 -6.69 17.64 6.30
N ALA A 79 -7.27 18.84 6.29
CA ALA A 79 -7.46 19.68 7.49
C ALA A 79 -8.91 19.74 8.02
N GLY A 80 -9.65 18.62 7.97
CA GLY A 80 -11.11 18.54 8.09
C GLY A 80 -11.81 19.41 9.18
N ALA A 81 -12.94 20.04 8.79
CA ALA A 81 -13.93 20.61 9.72
C ALA A 81 -15.31 20.86 9.04
N ASP A 82 -16.36 20.64 9.83
CA ASP A 82 -17.82 20.93 9.76
C ASP A 82 -18.56 21.08 8.40
N THR A 83 -19.53 20.18 8.18
CA THR A 83 -20.09 19.81 6.87
C THR A 83 -21.41 20.50 6.49
N THR A 84 -22.19 21.02 7.45
CA THR A 84 -23.61 21.38 7.19
C THR A 84 -23.77 22.78 6.59
N ALA A 85 -23.14 23.80 7.17
CA ALA A 85 -23.17 25.16 6.62
C ALA A 85 -22.46 25.25 5.26
N ARG A 86 -21.41 24.44 5.07
CA ARG A 86 -20.63 24.38 3.82
C ARG A 86 -21.41 23.69 2.70
N ARG A 87 -22.20 22.66 3.00
CA ARG A 87 -23.11 22.04 2.03
C ARG A 87 -24.15 23.02 1.51
N GLN A 88 -24.73 23.85 2.39
CA GLN A 88 -25.74 24.83 1.99
C GLN A 88 -25.15 25.92 1.07
N ALA A 89 -23.95 26.42 1.39
CA ALA A 89 -23.25 27.41 0.56
C ALA A 89 -22.85 26.87 -0.83
N LEU A 90 -22.48 25.58 -0.92
CA LEU A 90 -22.18 24.93 -2.20
C LEU A 90 -23.44 24.84 -3.08
N LEU A 91 -24.58 24.47 -2.49
CA LEU A 91 -25.86 24.40 -3.22
C LEU A 91 -26.30 25.79 -3.74
N GLU A 92 -26.15 26.85 -2.95
CA GLU A 92 -26.42 28.22 -3.41
C GLU A 92 -25.51 28.67 -4.56
N ARG A 93 -24.23 28.24 -4.56
CA ARG A 93 -23.28 28.52 -5.65
C ARG A 93 -23.61 27.75 -6.92
N ILE A 94 -24.00 26.48 -6.81
CA ILE A 94 -24.45 25.67 -7.95
C ILE A 94 -25.68 26.30 -8.60
N GLU A 95 -26.62 26.83 -7.81
CA GLU A 95 -27.80 27.51 -8.35
C GLU A 95 -27.49 28.84 -9.08
N ARG A 96 -26.34 29.45 -8.80
CA ARG A 96 -25.86 30.64 -9.51
C ARG A 96 -25.12 30.32 -10.81
N LEU A 97 -24.88 29.05 -11.13
CA LEU A 97 -24.24 28.68 -12.39
C LEU A 97 -25.15 28.95 -13.60
N PRO A 98 -24.57 29.28 -14.77
CA PRO A 98 -25.31 29.32 -16.03
C PRO A 98 -26.08 28.01 -16.28
N ALA A 99 -27.22 28.08 -16.98
CA ALA A 99 -28.13 26.94 -17.13
C ALA A 99 -27.45 25.66 -17.68
N ALA A 100 -26.50 25.82 -18.61
CA ALA A 100 -25.71 24.70 -19.15
C ALA A 100 -24.83 24.02 -18.08
N GLY A 101 -24.24 24.80 -17.17
CA GLY A 101 -23.46 24.29 -16.05
C GLY A 101 -24.34 23.52 -15.05
N ARG A 102 -25.53 24.05 -14.73
CA ARG A 102 -26.50 23.36 -13.85
C ARG A 102 -27.01 22.04 -14.45
N ALA A 103 -27.31 22.01 -15.74
CA ALA A 103 -27.76 20.81 -16.43
C ALA A 103 -26.69 19.70 -16.43
N THR A 104 -25.44 20.08 -16.71
CA THR A 104 -24.30 19.15 -16.71
C THR A 104 -24.07 18.54 -15.32
N PHE A 105 -24.12 19.38 -14.28
CA PHE A 105 -23.97 18.91 -12.90
C PHE A 105 -25.10 17.95 -12.49
N ARG A 106 -26.36 18.25 -12.83
CA ARG A 106 -27.50 17.35 -12.53
C ARG A 106 -27.41 16.01 -13.25
N SER A 107 -26.97 16.00 -14.52
CA SER A 107 -26.76 14.74 -15.26
C SER A 107 -25.73 13.86 -14.56
N LEU A 108 -24.61 14.46 -14.13
CA LEU A 108 -23.54 13.74 -13.44
C LEU A 108 -24.02 13.12 -12.11
N VAL A 109 -24.83 13.85 -11.35
CA VAL A 109 -25.41 13.35 -10.10
C VAL A 109 -26.42 12.22 -10.34
N GLN A 110 -27.22 12.31 -11.41
CA GLN A 110 -28.17 11.25 -11.77
C GLN A 110 -27.46 9.97 -12.22
N ASP A 111 -26.39 10.10 -13.00
CA ASP A 111 -25.60 8.95 -13.46
C ASP A 111 -24.94 8.21 -12.28
N LEU A 112 -24.49 8.93 -11.25
CA LEU A 112 -23.91 8.35 -10.03
C LEU A 112 -24.96 7.63 -9.16
N GLN A 113 -26.18 8.17 -9.06
CA GLN A 113 -27.27 7.53 -8.32
C GLN A 113 -27.77 6.24 -9.02
N ALA A 114 -27.66 6.18 -10.35
CA ALA A 114 -27.98 4.98 -11.13
C ALA A 114 -26.92 3.86 -10.96
N ASP A 115 -25.65 4.22 -10.74
CA ASP A 115 -24.56 3.26 -10.57
C ASP A 115 -24.54 2.63 -9.15
N GLU A 116 -24.92 3.38 -8.12
CA GLU A 116 -25.09 2.87 -6.75
C GLU A 116 -26.29 1.89 -6.62
N THR A 117 -27.32 2.05 -7.45
CA THR A 117 -28.47 1.14 -7.49
C THR A 117 -28.16 -0.17 -8.22
N PHE A 118 -27.21 -0.15 -9.15
CA PHE A 118 -26.71 -1.32 -9.87
C PHE A 118 -25.83 -2.22 -8.98
N THR A 119 -25.01 -1.65 -8.11
CA THR A 119 -24.16 -2.41 -7.17
C THR A 119 -24.97 -3.09 -6.06
N ARG A 120 -26.13 -2.54 -5.70
CA ARG A 120 -26.98 -3.06 -4.62
C ARG A 120 -27.87 -4.24 -5.03
N THR A 121 -28.18 -4.39 -6.32
CA THR A 121 -29.13 -5.40 -6.81
C THR A 121 -28.48 -6.72 -7.26
N HIS A 122 -27.15 -6.80 -7.33
CA HIS A 122 -26.43 -7.99 -7.84
C HIS A 122 -25.38 -8.56 -6.87
N GLY A 123 -25.39 -8.16 -5.59
CA GLY A 123 -24.41 -8.59 -4.59
C GLY A 123 -24.86 -9.71 -3.63
N GLU A 124 -26.13 -10.10 -3.60
CA GLU A 124 -26.66 -11.10 -2.66
C GLU A 124 -27.25 -12.30 -3.41
N ASP A 125 -26.41 -13.26 -3.80
CA ASP A 125 -26.87 -14.63 -4.01
C ASP A 125 -25.69 -15.60 -3.83
N ARG A 126 -25.56 -16.16 -2.63
CA ARG A 126 -24.72 -17.32 -2.36
C ARG A 126 -25.51 -18.28 -1.45
N PRO A 127 -25.73 -19.54 -1.85
CA PRO A 127 -26.53 -20.47 -1.06
C PRO A 127 -25.78 -20.91 0.19
N ALA A 128 -26.52 -21.05 1.30
CA ALA A 128 -26.00 -21.49 2.59
C ALA A 128 -25.69 -23.00 2.59
N ASP A 129 -24.57 -23.38 3.21
CA ASP A 129 -24.19 -24.78 3.44
C ASP A 129 -25.09 -25.46 4.50
N PRO A 130 -25.38 -26.77 4.37
CA PRO A 130 -26.24 -27.48 5.31
C PRO A 130 -25.53 -27.86 6.62
N PRO A 131 -26.28 -28.08 7.72
CA PRO A 131 -25.71 -28.31 9.04
C PRO A 131 -25.15 -29.72 9.23
N LEU A 132 -23.98 -29.81 9.85
CA LEU A 132 -23.37 -31.05 10.34
C LEU A 132 -24.15 -31.57 11.56
N THR A 133 -24.75 -32.75 11.41
CA THR A 133 -25.37 -33.49 12.52
C THR A 133 -24.52 -34.74 12.77
N GLY A 134 -23.97 -34.88 13.98
CA GLY A 134 -23.17 -36.04 14.37
C GLY A 134 -23.26 -36.28 15.88
N ALA A 135 -23.92 -37.37 16.25
CA ALA A 135 -24.39 -37.72 17.57
C ALA A 135 -23.27 -38.12 18.56
N ILE A 136 -23.46 -37.74 19.83
CA ILE A 136 -22.73 -38.29 20.99
C ILE A 136 -23.49 -39.55 21.43
N ALA A 137 -22.83 -40.70 21.39
CA ALA A 137 -23.35 -41.96 21.92
C ALA A 137 -22.87 -42.15 23.36
N GLU A 138 -23.82 -42.39 24.26
CA GLU A 138 -23.59 -42.78 25.65
C GLU A 138 -23.22 -44.27 25.77
N ASN A 139 -22.39 -44.53 26.79
CA ASN A 139 -21.84 -45.78 27.32
C ASN A 139 -22.94 -46.70 27.90
N PRO A 140 -22.80 -48.05 27.95
CA PRO A 140 -22.43 -48.64 29.27
C PRO A 140 -21.78 -50.04 29.23
N ALA A 141 -20.66 -50.24 29.94
CA ALA A 141 -20.35 -51.54 30.55
C ALA A 141 -19.33 -51.42 31.70
N ALA A 142 -19.73 -51.92 32.87
CA ALA A 142 -18.97 -52.57 33.96
C ALA A 142 -17.56 -52.06 34.35
N GLY A 143 -17.21 -51.89 35.62
CA GLY A 143 -17.71 -52.60 36.79
C GLY A 143 -17.10 -52.07 38.09
N ARG A 144 -17.75 -52.54 39.15
CA ARG A 144 -17.55 -52.23 40.57
C ARG A 144 -16.22 -52.84 41.05
N LEU A 145 -15.30 -52.01 41.55
CA LEU A 145 -14.15 -52.47 42.33
C LEU A 145 -13.91 -51.57 43.55
N GLU A 146 -13.36 -52.22 44.56
CA GLU A 146 -13.57 -51.99 45.98
C GLU A 146 -12.71 -50.89 46.59
N LYS A 147 -13.18 -50.38 47.72
CA LYS A 147 -12.61 -49.26 48.48
C LYS A 147 -11.44 -49.77 49.35
N GLY A 148 -10.24 -49.83 48.78
CA GLY A 148 -8.99 -50.07 49.52
C GLY A 148 -8.41 -48.79 50.16
N PRO A 149 -7.58 -48.91 51.22
CA PRO A 149 -7.07 -47.75 51.97
C PRO A 149 -6.07 -46.93 51.14
N ARG A 150 -6.23 -45.60 51.20
CA ARG A 150 -5.36 -44.63 50.51
C ARG A 150 -3.89 -44.79 50.95
N PRO A 151 -2.93 -44.91 50.03
CA PRO A 151 -1.51 -44.79 50.37
C PRO A 151 -1.18 -43.34 50.79
N PRO A 152 -0.12 -43.15 51.60
CA PRO A 152 0.28 -41.84 52.09
C PRO A 152 0.70 -40.93 50.92
N VAL A 153 0.25 -39.68 50.99
CA VAL A 153 0.55 -38.62 50.03
C VAL A 153 2.06 -38.40 49.99
N ALA A 154 2.69 -38.86 48.90
CA ALA A 154 4.04 -38.42 48.57
C ALA A 154 3.95 -36.92 48.28
N ARG A 155 4.62 -36.10 49.12
CA ARG A 155 4.90 -34.70 48.81
C ARG A 155 5.75 -34.68 47.54
N ALA A 156 5.09 -34.45 46.41
CA ALA A 156 5.79 -34.03 45.20
C ALA A 156 6.38 -32.66 45.49
N ASP A 157 7.70 -32.61 45.51
CA ASP A 157 8.49 -31.40 45.60
C ASP A 157 8.01 -30.40 44.54
N LEU A 158 7.64 -29.21 45.00
CA LEU A 158 7.37 -28.03 44.18
C LEU A 158 8.69 -27.53 43.58
N ALA A 159 9.27 -28.32 42.68
CA ALA A 159 10.25 -27.83 41.73
C ALA A 159 9.50 -26.94 40.75
N GLY A 160 9.73 -25.63 40.85
CA GLY A 160 9.00 -24.61 40.10
C GLY A 160 9.04 -24.83 38.60
N GLU A 161 7.98 -25.42 38.06
CA GLU A 161 7.57 -25.23 36.67
C GLU A 161 7.25 -23.75 36.51
N ARG A 162 8.24 -22.97 36.10
CA ARG A 162 8.04 -21.64 35.54
C ARG A 162 7.10 -21.83 34.36
N ARG A 163 5.79 -21.59 34.59
CA ARG A 163 4.82 -21.46 33.50
C ARG A 163 5.43 -20.50 32.49
N PRO A 164 5.48 -20.86 31.18
CA PRO A 164 5.96 -19.93 30.18
C PRO A 164 5.13 -18.66 30.33
N VAL A 165 5.81 -17.55 30.62
CA VAL A 165 5.19 -16.23 30.58
C VAL A 165 4.65 -16.12 29.16
N LEU A 166 3.33 -16.17 29.03
CA LEU A 166 2.65 -15.98 27.75
C LEU A 166 3.11 -14.60 27.28
N ASP A 167 3.99 -14.57 26.28
CA ASP A 167 4.50 -13.32 25.72
C ASP A 167 3.31 -12.65 25.05
N LEU A 168 2.63 -11.76 25.77
CA LEU A 168 1.44 -11.02 25.34
C LEU A 168 1.79 -9.95 24.29
N ARG A 169 2.78 -10.23 23.43
CA ARG A 169 3.03 -9.41 22.26
C ARG A 169 1.78 -9.52 21.38
N PRO A 170 1.16 -8.38 21.02
CA PRO A 170 0.10 -8.37 20.03
C PRO A 170 0.59 -9.14 18.81
N ALA A 171 -0.24 -10.04 18.29
CA ALA A 171 0.09 -10.71 17.04
C ALA A 171 0.44 -9.65 15.99
N PRO A 172 1.53 -9.85 15.21
CA PRO A 172 1.96 -8.85 14.26
C PRO A 172 0.81 -8.48 13.32
N PRO A 173 0.69 -7.20 12.92
CA PRO A 173 -0.35 -6.77 12.01
C PRO A 173 -0.37 -7.64 10.76
N ARG A 174 -1.58 -8.01 10.32
CA ARG A 174 -1.75 -8.93 9.20
C ARG A 174 -1.52 -8.26 7.84
N ILE A 175 -1.69 -6.94 7.78
CA ILE A 175 -1.42 -6.11 6.60
C ILE A 175 -0.41 -5.03 6.99
N GLY A 176 0.60 -4.85 6.17
CA GLY A 176 1.56 -3.75 6.27
C GLY A 176 1.76 -3.06 4.92
N THR A 177 2.18 -1.80 4.93
CA THR A 177 2.43 -1.04 3.70
C THR A 177 3.72 -0.26 3.75
N ILE A 178 4.32 -0.06 2.58
CA ILE A 178 5.44 0.87 2.37
C ILE A 178 4.98 1.91 1.36
N GLU A 179 5.00 3.18 1.73
CA GLU A 179 4.57 4.28 0.87
C GLU A 179 5.63 5.39 0.83
N GLY A 180 5.74 6.12 -0.28
CA GLY A 180 6.63 7.28 -0.35
C GLY A 180 7.35 7.37 -1.68
N ALA A 181 8.64 7.74 -1.65
CA ALA A 181 9.44 7.89 -2.84
C ALA A 181 10.87 7.35 -2.68
N LEU A 182 11.35 6.73 -3.75
CA LEU A 182 12.73 6.34 -3.97
C LEU A 182 13.22 7.05 -5.24
N HIS A 183 14.25 7.91 -5.14
CA HIS A 183 14.78 8.65 -6.30
C HIS A 183 13.70 9.51 -6.99
N LEU A 184 12.83 10.14 -6.19
CA LEU A 184 11.64 10.89 -6.64
C LEU A 184 10.57 10.05 -7.35
N GLN A 185 10.75 8.73 -7.40
CA GLN A 185 9.79 7.82 -8.00
C GLN A 185 8.91 7.21 -6.92
N PRO A 186 7.58 7.15 -7.14
CA PRO A 186 6.67 6.69 -6.12
C PRO A 186 6.88 5.20 -5.80
N VAL A 187 6.73 4.89 -4.52
CA VAL A 187 6.69 3.54 -3.97
C VAL A 187 5.37 3.39 -3.23
N GLN A 188 4.64 2.32 -3.55
CA GLN A 188 3.45 1.91 -2.82
C GLN A 188 3.40 0.39 -2.83
N LEU A 189 3.63 -0.23 -1.69
CA LEU A 189 3.62 -1.67 -1.53
C LEU A 189 2.68 -2.05 -0.40
N THR A 190 2.00 -3.18 -0.56
CA THR A 190 1.15 -3.81 0.44
C THR A 190 1.63 -5.23 0.64
N PHE A 191 1.87 -5.57 1.90
CA PHE A 191 2.27 -6.88 2.39
C PHE A 191 1.06 -7.50 3.08
N ASP A 192 0.52 -8.58 2.51
CA ASP A 192 -0.53 -9.37 3.14
C ASP A 192 0.09 -10.64 3.70
N ARG A 193 0.22 -10.71 5.03
CA ARG A 193 0.79 -11.87 5.75
C ARG A 193 -0.20 -13.02 5.91
N ARG A 194 -1.48 -12.83 5.55
CA ARG A 194 -2.48 -13.91 5.52
C ARG A 194 -2.38 -14.69 4.22
N LEU A 195 -2.21 -13.96 3.12
CA LEU A 195 -2.10 -14.51 1.77
C LEU A 195 -0.65 -14.76 1.35
N TRP A 196 0.30 -14.26 2.13
CA TRP A 196 1.73 -14.28 1.83
C TRP A 196 2.03 -13.64 0.48
N THR A 197 1.45 -12.45 0.26
CA THR A 197 1.60 -11.71 -1.00
C THR A 197 2.19 -10.32 -0.79
N ILE A 198 2.93 -9.85 -1.80
CA ILE A 198 3.37 -8.45 -1.90
C ILE A 198 2.79 -7.88 -3.19
N SER A 199 2.04 -6.79 -3.09
CA SER A 199 1.42 -6.15 -4.25
C SER A 199 1.63 -4.63 -4.24
N GLY A 200 1.57 -3.99 -5.40
CA GLY A 200 1.60 -2.54 -5.52
C GLY A 200 2.46 -2.08 -6.69
N ALA A 201 3.29 -1.07 -6.48
CA ALA A 201 4.23 -0.56 -7.46
C ALA A 201 5.51 0.01 -6.83
N VAL A 202 6.63 -0.17 -7.54
CA VAL A 202 7.92 0.48 -7.25
C VAL A 202 8.36 1.18 -8.51
N ASN A 203 8.58 2.49 -8.44
CA ASN A 203 8.96 3.31 -9.60
C ASN A 203 7.97 3.16 -10.77
N LEU A 204 6.67 3.28 -10.47
CA LEU A 204 5.55 3.13 -11.42
C LEU A 204 5.40 1.75 -12.07
N TYR A 205 6.26 0.79 -11.75
CA TYR A 205 6.14 -0.57 -12.26
C TYR A 205 5.41 -1.47 -11.26
N PRO A 206 4.44 -2.27 -11.73
CA PRO A 206 3.66 -3.12 -10.84
C PRO A 206 4.54 -4.19 -10.18
N VAL A 207 4.23 -4.46 -8.91
CA VAL A 207 4.77 -5.55 -8.11
C VAL A 207 3.62 -6.48 -7.76
N ARG A 208 3.79 -7.77 -8.03
CA ARG A 208 2.85 -8.83 -7.64
C ARG A 208 3.65 -10.08 -7.35
N LEU A 209 3.83 -10.38 -6.07
CA LEU A 209 4.63 -11.49 -5.60
C LEU A 209 3.79 -12.41 -4.71
N GLN A 210 4.03 -13.70 -4.85
CA GLN A 210 3.56 -14.75 -3.96
C GLN A 210 4.77 -15.34 -3.24
N ILE A 211 4.65 -15.45 -1.92
CA ILE A 211 5.62 -16.12 -1.05
C ILE A 211 5.02 -17.48 -0.68
N ASP A 212 5.79 -18.53 -0.90
CA ASP A 212 5.48 -19.89 -0.49
C ASP A 212 6.54 -20.33 0.54
N HIS A 213 6.13 -20.41 1.79
CA HIS A 213 7.01 -20.79 2.89
C HIS A 213 7.35 -22.28 2.91
N ASP A 214 6.46 -23.12 2.38
CA ASP A 214 6.66 -24.57 2.34
C ASP A 214 7.63 -24.92 1.21
N ALA A 215 7.43 -24.33 0.03
CA ALA A 215 8.33 -24.47 -1.11
C ALA A 215 9.60 -23.62 -0.97
N ARG A 216 9.66 -22.70 0.02
CA ARG A 216 10.78 -21.77 0.24
C ARG A 216 11.09 -20.91 -0.98
N THR A 217 10.05 -20.39 -1.62
CA THR A 217 10.18 -19.58 -2.84
C THR A 217 9.35 -18.30 -2.80
N ILE A 218 9.80 -17.30 -3.54
CA ILE A 218 9.08 -16.08 -3.87
C ILE A 218 9.00 -16.00 -5.38
N THR A 219 7.80 -15.94 -5.92
CA THR A 219 7.55 -15.92 -7.37
C THR A 219 6.63 -14.76 -7.73
N GLY A 220 6.69 -14.30 -8.98
CA GLY A 220 5.76 -13.30 -9.49
C GLY A 220 6.41 -12.31 -10.45
N GLY A 221 5.91 -11.08 -10.45
CA GLY A 221 6.39 -9.99 -11.30
C GLY A 221 6.95 -8.82 -10.49
N LEU A 222 8.14 -8.37 -10.87
CA LEU A 222 8.78 -7.14 -10.41
C LEU A 222 9.32 -6.40 -11.66
N ASN A 223 9.03 -5.11 -11.80
CA ASN A 223 9.52 -4.30 -12.93
C ASN A 223 9.21 -4.92 -14.31
N GLN A 224 7.98 -5.42 -14.50
CA GLN A 224 7.53 -6.13 -15.72
C GLN A 224 8.31 -7.40 -16.07
N THR A 225 9.16 -7.88 -15.16
CA THR A 225 9.98 -9.09 -15.36
C THR A 225 9.56 -10.15 -14.36
N ALA A 226 9.61 -11.42 -14.79
CA ALA A 226 9.39 -12.53 -13.89
C ALA A 226 10.50 -12.56 -12.82
N MET A 227 10.09 -12.77 -11.58
CA MET A 227 10.96 -12.95 -10.43
C MET A 227 10.79 -14.36 -9.90
N HIS A 228 11.92 -15.01 -9.59
CA HIS A 228 11.93 -16.31 -8.93
C HIS A 228 13.10 -16.33 -7.95
N LEU A 229 12.81 -16.33 -6.66
CA LEU A 229 13.78 -16.29 -5.59
C LEU A 229 13.54 -17.47 -4.64
N GLY A 230 14.53 -18.34 -4.46
CA GLY A 230 14.53 -19.29 -3.36
C GLY A 230 15.03 -18.64 -2.08
N PHE A 231 14.58 -19.10 -0.92
CA PHE A 231 15.10 -18.64 0.36
C PHE A 231 15.22 -19.73 1.41
N ASP A 232 16.33 -19.74 2.14
CA ASP A 232 16.46 -20.51 3.36
C ASP A 232 16.33 -19.58 4.56
N TRP A 233 15.45 -19.92 5.49
CA TRP A 233 15.15 -19.10 6.66
C TRP A 233 15.52 -19.82 7.95
N SER A 234 16.11 -19.05 8.86
CA SER A 234 16.31 -19.38 10.26
C SER A 234 16.15 -18.11 11.11
N PRO A 235 15.95 -18.23 12.43
CA PRO A 235 15.86 -17.06 13.31
C PRO A 235 17.09 -16.14 13.28
N GLU A 236 18.26 -16.67 12.94
CA GLU A 236 19.52 -15.91 12.94
C GLU A 236 19.94 -15.45 11.54
N ARG A 237 19.42 -16.09 10.49
CA ARG A 237 19.91 -15.91 9.13
C ARG A 237 18.86 -16.21 8.08
N ILE A 238 18.82 -15.39 7.03
CA ILE A 238 18.08 -15.65 5.80
C ILE A 238 19.07 -15.69 4.63
N VAL A 239 19.00 -16.72 3.80
CA VAL A 239 19.75 -16.77 2.53
C VAL A 239 18.75 -16.72 1.40
N GLN A 240 18.93 -15.81 0.46
CA GLN A 240 18.09 -15.63 -0.72
C GLN A 240 18.94 -15.87 -1.97
N THR A 241 18.43 -16.63 -2.94
CA THR A 241 19.16 -16.94 -4.19
C THR A 241 18.18 -17.15 -5.34
N GLY A 242 18.47 -16.56 -6.50
CA GLY A 242 17.63 -16.72 -7.69
C GLY A 242 17.79 -15.57 -8.68
N ALA A 243 16.67 -15.11 -9.23
CA ALA A 243 16.63 -14.01 -10.17
C ALA A 243 15.63 -12.94 -9.76
N VAL A 244 16.09 -11.69 -9.75
CA VAL A 244 15.32 -10.47 -9.46
C VAL A 244 15.48 -9.52 -10.65
N ASN A 245 14.38 -9.01 -11.21
CA ASN A 245 14.40 -8.19 -12.43
C ASN A 245 15.14 -8.84 -13.61
N GLY A 246 15.07 -10.18 -13.73
CA GLY A 246 15.76 -10.94 -14.78
C GLY A 246 17.28 -11.06 -14.59
N ALA A 247 17.83 -10.54 -13.49
CA ALA A 247 19.25 -10.61 -13.17
C ALA A 247 19.52 -11.56 -11.99
N PRO A 248 20.68 -12.23 -11.94
CA PRO A 248 21.05 -13.06 -10.80
C PRO A 248 21.08 -12.25 -9.50
N TYR A 249 20.51 -12.82 -8.44
CA TYR A 249 20.49 -12.25 -7.10
C TYR A 249 20.89 -13.31 -6.08
N GLN A 250 21.78 -12.94 -5.17
CA GLN A 250 22.16 -13.74 -4.03
C GLN A 250 22.38 -12.81 -2.84
N ALA A 251 21.73 -13.05 -1.72
CA ALA A 251 21.96 -12.29 -0.50
C ALA A 251 21.88 -13.19 0.73
N THR A 252 22.67 -12.85 1.74
CA THR A 252 22.58 -13.38 3.09
C THR A 252 22.24 -12.22 4.00
N ILE A 253 21.17 -12.34 4.77
CA ILE A 253 20.85 -11.47 5.88
C ILE A 253 21.25 -12.21 7.16
N ASP A 254 22.20 -11.66 7.91
CA ASP A 254 22.67 -12.20 9.19
C ASP A 254 22.21 -11.26 10.31
N TRP A 255 21.24 -11.71 11.10
CA TRP A 255 20.64 -10.88 12.16
C TRP A 255 21.55 -10.71 13.36
N ARG A 256 22.52 -11.63 13.57
CA ARG A 256 23.48 -11.55 14.68
C ARG A 256 24.60 -10.57 14.36
N ARG A 257 25.09 -10.61 13.13
CA ARG A 257 26.09 -9.66 12.63
C ARG A 257 25.47 -8.32 12.22
N GLN A 258 24.15 -8.31 12.07
CA GLN A 258 23.38 -7.19 11.54
C GLN A 258 23.86 -6.74 10.16
N THR A 259 24.09 -7.71 9.27
CA THR A 259 24.56 -7.44 7.91
C THR A 259 23.67 -8.08 6.84
N LEU A 260 23.63 -7.45 5.67
CA LEU A 260 23.10 -8.00 4.44
C LEU A 260 24.22 -8.03 3.40
N ASP A 261 24.70 -9.21 3.06
CA ASP A 261 25.86 -9.43 2.18
C ASP A 261 25.47 -10.23 0.93
N GLY A 262 26.01 -9.90 -0.24
CA GLY A 262 25.85 -10.72 -1.43
C GLY A 262 26.12 -10.01 -2.75
N THR A 263 25.33 -10.37 -3.77
CA THR A 263 25.39 -9.77 -5.09
C THR A 263 24.00 -9.55 -5.68
N ALA A 264 23.83 -8.42 -6.36
CA ALA A 264 22.66 -8.11 -7.18
C ALA A 264 23.15 -7.78 -8.59
N ASN A 265 22.64 -8.49 -9.61
CA ASN A 265 23.07 -8.31 -11.00
C ASN A 265 24.61 -8.42 -11.17
N ARG A 266 25.23 -9.37 -10.47
CA ARG A 266 26.71 -9.58 -10.42
C ARG A 266 27.50 -8.42 -9.84
N THR A 267 26.84 -7.44 -9.23
CA THR A 267 27.48 -6.34 -8.52
C THR A 267 27.40 -6.57 -7.02
N PRO A 268 28.40 -6.15 -6.24
CA PRO A 268 28.44 -6.46 -4.82
C PRO A 268 27.37 -5.66 -4.06
N LEU A 269 26.80 -6.32 -3.06
CA LEU A 269 25.78 -5.82 -2.15
C LEU A 269 26.28 -6.04 -0.73
N HIS A 270 26.37 -4.96 0.05
CA HIS A 270 26.77 -5.03 1.46
C HIS A 270 26.05 -3.93 2.22
N LEU A 271 25.27 -4.29 3.23
CA LEU A 271 24.67 -3.36 4.17
C LEU A 271 25.01 -3.80 5.58
N GLU A 272 25.33 -2.85 6.43
CA GLU A 272 25.29 -2.97 7.89
C GLU A 272 24.03 -2.26 8.35
N PHE A 273 23.30 -2.87 9.28
CA PHE A 273 22.12 -2.26 9.85
C PHE A 273 22.18 -2.33 11.38
N ASN A 274 21.50 -1.41 12.04
CA ASN A 274 21.32 -1.44 13.48
C ASN A 274 19.83 -1.32 13.77
N LEU A 275 19.21 -2.44 14.15
CA LEU A 275 17.77 -2.48 14.43
C LEU A 275 17.39 -1.63 15.64
N ASP A 276 18.31 -1.39 16.57
CA ASP A 276 18.08 -0.59 17.77
C ASP A 276 18.13 0.92 17.47
N GLN A 277 19.12 1.34 16.69
CA GLN A 277 19.32 2.74 16.28
C GLN A 277 18.52 3.13 15.04
N GLY A 278 17.97 2.15 14.32
CA GLY A 278 17.28 2.39 13.06
C GLY A 278 18.22 2.79 11.92
N GLU A 279 19.48 2.40 11.93
CA GLU A 279 20.44 2.80 10.90
C GLU A 279 20.65 1.70 9.86
N ILE A 280 20.86 2.09 8.59
CA ILE A 280 21.34 1.20 7.52
C ILE A 280 22.45 1.95 6.77
N LYS A 281 23.63 1.34 6.62
CA LYS A 281 24.77 1.91 5.89
C LYS A 281 25.42 0.85 5.03
N GLY A 282 26.14 1.25 3.98
CA GLY A 282 26.91 0.32 3.16
C GLY A 282 26.88 0.70 1.69
N PHE A 283 26.75 -0.27 0.81
CA PHE A 283 26.72 -0.06 -0.63
C PHE A 283 25.92 -1.12 -1.40
N VAL A 284 25.41 -0.69 -2.56
CA VAL A 284 24.78 -1.53 -3.59
C VAL A 284 25.44 -1.15 -4.90
N ASN A 285 26.02 -2.10 -5.64
CA ASN A 285 26.70 -1.80 -6.90
C ASN A 285 27.75 -0.68 -6.75
N HIS A 286 28.56 -0.75 -5.69
CA HIS A 286 29.54 0.28 -5.31
C HIS A 286 28.98 1.69 -5.04
N ARG A 287 27.65 1.86 -5.03
CA ARG A 287 26.98 3.12 -4.74
C ARG A 287 26.58 3.12 -3.26
N PRO A 288 26.83 4.23 -2.53
CA PRO A 288 26.62 4.27 -1.09
C PRO A 288 25.13 4.17 -0.73
N VAL A 289 24.87 3.52 0.39
CA VAL A 289 23.56 3.49 1.05
C VAL A 289 23.73 4.08 2.44
N ALA A 290 22.86 5.00 2.80
CA ALA A 290 22.78 5.57 4.15
C ALA A 290 21.32 5.93 4.42
N LEU A 291 20.67 5.16 5.29
CA LEU A 291 19.27 5.32 5.66
C LEU A 291 19.13 5.36 7.18
N HIS A 292 18.12 6.10 7.65
CA HIS A 292 17.71 6.19 9.03
C HIS A 292 16.20 5.93 9.14
N TYR A 293 15.83 5.08 10.08
CA TYR A 293 14.47 4.66 10.38
C TYR A 293 14.05 5.23 11.74
N ASP A 294 13.12 6.17 11.71
CA ASP A 294 12.43 6.64 12.91
C ASP A 294 11.34 5.65 13.29
N LYS A 295 11.60 4.89 14.36
CA LYS A 295 10.67 3.89 14.91
C LYS A 295 9.35 4.46 15.40
N VAL A 296 9.29 5.76 15.71
CA VAL A 296 8.09 6.41 16.23
C VAL A 296 7.16 6.78 15.08
N SER A 297 7.69 7.41 14.04
CA SER A 297 6.89 7.80 12.87
C SER A 297 6.76 6.72 11.80
N GLY A 298 7.60 5.69 11.84
CA GLY A 298 7.72 4.68 10.79
C GLY A 298 8.41 5.20 9.52
N VAL A 299 9.01 6.40 9.56
CA VAL A 299 9.68 6.98 8.39
C VAL A 299 11.08 6.42 8.23
N LEU A 300 11.39 5.93 7.04
CA LEU A 300 12.73 5.55 6.58
C LEU A 300 13.20 6.59 5.57
N GLU A 301 14.27 7.32 5.88
CA GLU A 301 14.78 8.39 5.03
C GLU A 301 16.31 8.36 4.89
N GLY A 302 16.84 9.07 3.91
CA GLY A 302 18.27 9.18 3.65
C GLY A 302 18.56 9.12 2.15
N ALA A 303 19.57 8.35 1.76
CA ALA A 303 19.96 8.19 0.37
C ALA A 303 20.38 6.76 0.02
N ILE A 304 20.02 6.35 -1.20
CA ILE A 304 20.58 5.20 -1.90
C ILE A 304 21.17 5.78 -3.19
N ASP A 305 22.46 5.55 -3.45
CA ASP A 305 23.12 6.06 -4.65
C ASP A 305 23.07 7.60 -4.75
N LEU A 306 23.26 8.28 -3.60
CA LEU A 306 23.18 9.74 -3.46
C LEU A 306 21.81 10.34 -3.84
N GLN A 307 20.83 9.51 -4.17
CA GLN A 307 19.48 9.92 -4.49
C GLN A 307 18.61 9.80 -3.24
N PRO A 308 17.72 10.77 -2.99
CA PRO A 308 16.92 10.81 -1.78
C PRO A 308 15.96 9.62 -1.72
N VAL A 309 15.80 9.11 -0.50
CA VAL A 309 14.82 8.10 -0.12
C VAL A 309 13.97 8.67 1.00
N ARG A 310 12.65 8.53 0.89
CA ARG A 310 11.73 8.81 1.97
C ARG A 310 10.53 7.88 1.86
N LEU A 311 10.48 6.89 2.72
CA LEU A 311 9.44 5.87 2.78
C LEU A 311 8.78 5.91 4.16
N THR A 312 7.52 5.54 4.24
CA THR A 312 6.76 5.35 5.48
C THR A 312 6.37 3.88 5.55
N LEU A 313 6.78 3.22 6.61
CA LEU A 313 6.47 1.84 6.92
C LEU A 313 5.28 1.83 7.88
N ILE A 314 4.11 1.44 7.39
CA ILE A 314 2.88 1.37 8.18
C ILE A 314 2.67 -0.10 8.55
N ASN A 315 2.61 -0.39 9.84
CA ASN A 315 2.50 -1.77 10.37
C ASN A 315 3.63 -2.72 9.93
N LEU A 316 4.77 -2.14 9.55
CA LEU A 316 6.01 -2.83 9.18
C LEU A 316 7.16 -2.18 9.96
N ASP A 317 8.25 -2.91 10.09
CA ASP A 317 9.46 -2.43 10.75
C ASP A 317 10.70 -2.55 9.85
N LEU A 318 11.86 -2.20 10.41
CA LEU A 318 13.12 -2.28 9.69
C LEU A 318 13.49 -3.73 9.31
N PHE A 319 13.05 -4.72 10.09
CA PHE A 319 13.27 -6.13 9.80
C PHE A 319 12.52 -6.54 8.53
N ASP A 320 11.26 -6.12 8.38
CA ASP A 320 10.48 -6.34 7.17
C ASP A 320 11.12 -5.69 5.94
N PHE A 321 11.61 -4.45 6.08
CA PHE A 321 12.26 -3.74 4.99
C PHE A 321 13.56 -4.42 4.54
N ILE A 322 14.44 -4.79 5.47
CA ILE A 322 15.71 -5.48 5.17
C ILE A 322 15.46 -6.84 4.51
N THR A 323 14.46 -7.60 4.99
CA THR A 323 14.10 -8.90 4.42
C THR A 323 13.72 -8.82 2.94
N HIS A 324 13.09 -7.70 2.54
CA HIS A 324 12.60 -7.48 1.18
C HIS A 324 13.42 -6.43 0.42
N PHE A 325 14.69 -6.21 0.82
CA PHE A 325 15.54 -5.21 0.20
C PHE A 325 15.75 -5.43 -1.31
N TYR A 326 15.60 -6.68 -1.78
CA TYR A 326 15.64 -7.03 -3.20
C TYR A 326 14.61 -6.27 -4.07
N LEU A 327 13.53 -5.74 -3.48
CA LEU A 327 12.53 -4.93 -4.19
C LEU A 327 13.08 -3.56 -4.63
N PHE A 328 14.15 -3.09 -3.99
CA PHE A 328 14.71 -1.74 -4.16
C PHE A 328 16.05 -1.73 -4.89
N VAL A 329 16.62 -2.89 -5.22
CA VAL A 329 17.87 -3.01 -5.97
C VAL A 329 17.61 -3.20 -7.46
N ARG A 330 18.51 -2.67 -8.29
CA ARG A 330 18.52 -2.78 -9.75
C ARG A 330 19.90 -3.16 -10.24
#